data_AF-A0A8B6EAY5-F1
#
_entry.id   AF-A0A8B6EAY5-F1
#
_cell.length_a   1.000
_cell.length_b   1.000
_cell.length_c   1.000
_cell.angle_alpha   90.00
_cell.angle_beta   90.00
_cell.angle_gamma   90.00
#
_symmetry.space_group_name_H-M   'P 1'
#
loop_
_entity.id
_entity.type
_entity.pdbx_description
1 polymer ?
#
loop_
_entity_poly.entity_id
_entity_poly.type
_entity_poly.pdbx_seq_one_letter_code
_entity_poly.pdbx_strand_id
1 'polypeptide(L)'
;MESSQTDTSTVLTESRNVLYGDPSQDITLQNVYQLLINMNGRLTSIETGMTQVTQMNRTLTTLAKKFSELKTKVNEVESKVQKINVRCEKSESEISQIKTQHGNLDKQVKNLHINNKEVNNNLQSISDFMDDFKVKHDNNVKDVKQIRSSVSRVANDLDDRTTELRSEIKSALSGAREEHEELRNKVIDLQCRSMKNNLVFTGIQETEHENTEQVVKDFIRKELHISDWIELGNVHRFGSGARAGKRGRPRPIVARFIFYKDLARVLSNTYRLKGKPFGVNQQFPDEIEQARKSLYPLMKKKRAEGCQVKLVRDILYVDGEIYNEERNVEDDIATNTQTHTKMSHTPDKNPVQKRKRTTTPKHY
;
A
#
# COMPACT_ATOMS: atom_id res chain seq x y z
N MET A 1 61.53 57.45 -113.13
CA MET A 1 62.33 57.97 -114.27
C MET A 1 61.80 57.31 -115.51
N GLU A 2 61.08 58.10 -116.32
CA GLU A 2 60.32 57.67 -117.48
C GLU A 2 61.25 57.11 -118.58
N SER A 3 61.11 55.82 -118.85
CA SER A 3 61.56 55.21 -120.10
C SER A 3 60.39 55.28 -121.06
N SER A 4 60.51 56.14 -122.09
CA SER A 4 59.59 56.19 -123.21
C SER A 4 59.57 54.81 -123.88
N GLN A 5 58.52 54.03 -123.64
CA GLN A 5 58.32 52.72 -124.26
C GLN A 5 57.86 52.95 -125.70
N THR A 6 58.79 52.92 -126.66
CA THR A 6 58.45 52.68 -128.07
C THR A 6 57.81 51.29 -128.15
N ASP A 7 56.59 51.23 -128.68
CA ASP A 7 55.80 50.00 -128.73
C ASP A 7 56.57 48.88 -129.45
N THR A 8 56.36 47.64 -128.99
CA THR A 8 56.95 46.42 -129.52
C THR A 8 56.76 46.32 -131.03
N SER A 9 55.55 46.69 -131.45
CA SER A 9 55.14 46.83 -132.84
C SER A 9 56.02 47.82 -133.61
N THR A 10 56.35 48.98 -133.01
CA THR A 10 57.12 50.07 -133.61
C THR A 10 58.59 49.71 -133.80
N VAL A 11 59.25 49.13 -132.80
CA VAL A 11 60.66 48.68 -132.92
C VAL A 11 60.80 47.53 -133.93
N LEU A 12 59.82 46.64 -134.03
CA LEU A 12 59.77 45.60 -135.07
C LEU A 12 59.55 46.18 -136.47
N THR A 13 58.78 47.27 -136.57
CA THR A 13 58.51 47.99 -137.83
C THR A 13 59.74 48.79 -138.29
N GLU A 14 60.46 49.45 -137.38
CA GLU A 14 61.76 50.07 -137.64
C GLU A 14 62.82 49.03 -138.02
N SER A 15 62.84 47.86 -137.36
CA SER A 15 63.76 46.76 -137.69
C SER A 15 63.55 46.29 -139.13
N ARG A 16 62.28 46.19 -139.54
CA ARG A 16 61.90 45.79 -140.90
C ARG A 16 62.32 46.84 -141.94
N ASN A 17 62.17 48.13 -141.66
CA ASN A 17 62.57 49.20 -142.57
C ASN A 17 64.10 49.33 -142.74
N VAL A 18 64.88 49.10 -141.67
CA VAL A 18 66.35 49.13 -141.72
C VAL A 18 66.95 47.88 -142.38
N LEU A 19 66.32 46.71 -142.23
CA LEU A 19 66.80 45.46 -142.85
C LEU A 19 66.31 45.25 -144.29
N TYR A 20 65.18 45.84 -144.70
CA TYR A 20 64.50 45.54 -145.96
C TYR A 20 63.98 46.78 -146.73
N GLY A 21 64.48 47.99 -146.48
CA GLY A 21 64.09 49.25 -147.16
C GLY A 21 64.83 49.55 -148.48
N ASP A 22 64.43 50.62 -149.20
CA ASP A 22 64.91 51.05 -150.54
C ASP A 22 66.44 51.24 -150.63
N PRO A 23 67.18 50.57 -151.55
CA PRO A 23 68.65 50.61 -151.65
C PRO A 23 69.26 51.96 -152.02
N SER A 24 68.43 52.92 -152.45
CA SER A 24 68.84 54.26 -152.91
C SER A 24 69.09 55.23 -151.76
N GLN A 25 68.63 54.90 -150.53
CA GLN A 25 68.87 55.69 -149.33
C GLN A 25 70.05 55.14 -148.55
N ASP A 26 70.99 56.03 -148.23
CA ASP A 26 72.19 55.71 -147.46
C ASP A 26 71.78 55.32 -146.03
N ILE A 27 71.66 54.01 -145.77
CA ILE A 27 71.40 53.48 -144.43
C ILE A 27 72.69 53.66 -143.64
N THR A 28 72.76 54.80 -142.95
CA THR A 28 73.92 55.11 -142.12
C THR A 28 74.03 54.10 -140.96
N LEU A 29 75.26 53.79 -140.56
CA LEU A 29 75.56 52.96 -139.38
C LEU A 29 74.79 53.45 -138.12
N GLN A 30 74.46 54.75 -138.10
CA GLN A 30 73.64 55.40 -137.09
C GLN A 30 72.23 54.81 -136.97
N ASN A 31 71.59 54.43 -138.08
CA ASN A 31 70.23 53.86 -138.07
C ASN A 31 70.21 52.44 -137.50
N VAL A 32 71.19 51.60 -137.85
CA VAL A 32 71.36 50.25 -137.27
C VAL A 32 71.73 50.34 -135.79
N TYR A 33 72.57 51.30 -135.42
CA TYR A 33 72.93 51.58 -134.03
C TYR A 33 71.71 52.00 -133.20
N GLN A 34 70.84 52.87 -133.71
CA GLN A 34 69.59 53.25 -133.05
C GLN A 34 68.62 52.07 -132.91
N LEU A 35 68.54 51.18 -133.91
CA LEU A 35 67.75 49.96 -133.82
C LEU A 35 68.25 49.01 -132.72
N LEU A 36 69.56 48.80 -132.65
CA LEU A 36 70.20 47.98 -131.62
C LEU A 36 69.99 48.58 -130.22
N ILE A 37 70.04 49.91 -130.09
CA ILE A 37 69.68 50.61 -128.85
C ILE A 37 68.22 50.32 -128.48
N ASN A 38 67.29 50.46 -129.43
CA ASN A 38 65.86 50.23 -129.20
C ASN A 38 65.58 48.78 -128.80
N MET A 39 66.18 47.79 -129.48
CA MET A 39 66.06 46.38 -129.14
C MET A 39 66.68 46.05 -127.77
N ASN A 40 67.86 46.57 -127.48
CA ASN A 40 68.54 46.35 -126.20
C ASN A 40 67.72 46.94 -125.03
N GLY A 41 67.13 48.12 -125.21
CA GLY A 41 66.21 48.72 -124.24
C GLY A 41 64.95 47.88 -123.98
N ARG A 42 64.42 47.22 -125.02
CA ARG A 42 63.29 46.27 -124.88
C ARG A 42 63.68 44.96 -124.23
N LEU A 43 64.86 44.40 -124.55
CA LEU A 43 65.39 43.22 -123.87
C LEU A 43 65.54 43.48 -122.37
N THR A 44 66.08 44.66 -122.02
CA THR A 44 66.21 45.12 -120.63
C THR A 44 64.82 45.22 -119.95
N SER A 45 63.81 45.74 -120.65
CA SER A 45 62.44 45.81 -120.12
C SER A 45 61.80 44.43 -119.92
N ILE A 46 62.07 43.47 -120.80
CA ILE A 46 61.59 42.08 -120.67
C ILE A 46 62.30 41.38 -119.51
N GLU A 47 63.60 41.55 -119.34
CA GLU A 47 64.34 41.04 -118.17
C GLU A 47 63.80 41.65 -116.86
N THR A 48 63.45 42.94 -116.90
CA THR A 48 62.80 43.63 -115.78
C THR A 48 61.40 43.04 -115.50
N GLY A 49 60.62 42.71 -116.54
CA GLY A 49 59.35 42.01 -116.40
C GLY A 49 59.50 40.59 -115.86
N MET A 50 60.50 39.83 -116.33
CA MET A 50 60.77 38.47 -115.90
C MET A 50 61.24 38.42 -114.43
N THR A 51 62.02 39.41 -114.00
CA THR A 51 62.40 39.58 -112.59
C THR A 51 61.18 39.94 -111.72
N GLN A 52 60.25 40.77 -112.20
CA GLN A 52 58.97 41.02 -111.52
C GLN A 52 58.10 39.76 -111.42
N VAL A 53 57.99 38.96 -112.49
CA VAL A 53 57.24 37.68 -112.48
C VAL A 53 57.88 36.69 -111.52
N THR A 54 59.21 36.61 -111.49
CA THR A 54 59.95 35.76 -110.54
C THR A 54 59.68 36.21 -109.10
N GLN A 55 59.67 37.53 -108.86
CA GLN A 55 59.33 38.09 -107.56
C GLN A 55 57.88 37.80 -107.16
N MET A 56 56.93 37.92 -108.09
CA MET A 56 55.54 37.50 -107.90
C MET A 56 55.44 36.01 -107.55
N ASN A 57 56.21 35.14 -108.19
CA ASN A 57 56.17 33.71 -107.89
C ASN A 57 56.70 33.41 -106.48
N ARG A 58 57.73 34.16 -106.03
CA ARG A 58 58.23 34.08 -104.65
C ARG A 58 57.19 34.55 -103.63
N THR A 59 56.48 35.66 -103.91
CA THR A 59 55.43 36.15 -103.01
C THR A 59 54.25 35.18 -102.97
N LEU A 60 53.85 34.62 -104.12
CA LEU A 60 52.81 33.59 -104.21
C LEU A 60 53.18 32.33 -103.41
N THR A 61 54.42 31.87 -103.51
CA THR A 61 54.92 30.73 -102.72
C THR A 61 54.89 31.03 -101.22
N THR A 62 55.30 32.24 -100.82
CA THR A 62 55.24 32.68 -99.43
C THR A 62 53.80 32.76 -98.92
N LEU A 63 52.89 33.25 -99.75
CA LEU A 63 51.47 33.33 -99.44
C LEU A 63 50.86 31.94 -99.27
N ALA A 64 51.22 30.99 -100.13
CA ALA A 64 50.80 29.59 -100.02
C ALA A 64 51.24 28.95 -98.70
N LYS A 65 52.50 29.21 -98.27
CA LYS A 65 53.00 28.75 -96.96
C LYS A 65 52.19 29.35 -95.80
N LYS A 66 51.96 30.67 -95.82
CA LYS A 66 51.11 31.33 -94.81
C LYS A 66 49.68 30.77 -94.80
N PHE A 67 49.11 30.45 -95.95
CA PHE A 67 47.80 29.80 -96.06
C PHE A 67 47.79 28.41 -95.42
N SER A 68 48.85 27.62 -95.63
CA SER A 68 49.01 26.30 -95.00
C SER A 68 49.09 26.43 -93.48
N GLU A 69 49.89 27.37 -92.97
CA GLU A 69 49.99 27.64 -91.52
C GLU A 69 48.64 28.09 -90.95
N LEU A 70 47.93 28.99 -91.65
CA LEU A 70 46.61 29.45 -91.24
C LEU A 70 45.62 28.28 -91.16
N LYS A 71 45.63 27.38 -92.15
CA LYS A 71 44.79 26.18 -92.15
C LYS A 71 45.05 25.28 -90.93
N THR A 72 46.30 25.08 -90.56
CA THR A 72 46.63 24.30 -89.35
C THR A 72 46.12 24.97 -88.08
N LYS A 73 46.25 26.29 -87.94
CA LYS A 73 45.73 27.05 -86.79
C LYS A 73 44.20 27.00 -86.72
N VAL A 74 43.51 27.09 -87.86
CA VAL A 74 42.04 26.97 -87.91
C VAL A 74 41.60 25.60 -87.40
N ASN A 75 42.25 24.52 -87.85
CA ASN A 75 41.93 23.17 -87.38
C ASN A 75 42.19 23.00 -85.86
N GLU A 76 43.25 23.62 -85.34
CA GLU A 76 43.55 23.60 -83.90
C GLU A 76 42.48 24.34 -83.08
N VAL A 77 42.02 25.50 -83.57
CA VAL A 77 40.93 26.27 -82.96
C VAL A 77 39.64 25.45 -82.99
N GLU A 78 39.33 24.80 -84.10
CA GLU A 78 38.14 23.95 -84.24
C GLU A 78 38.14 22.79 -83.23
N SER A 79 39.31 22.14 -83.03
CA SER A 79 39.48 21.12 -82.00
C SER A 79 39.27 21.67 -80.58
N LYS A 80 39.77 22.87 -80.28
CA LYS A 80 39.56 23.52 -78.97
C LYS A 80 38.09 23.88 -78.75
N VAL A 81 37.39 24.36 -79.78
CA VAL A 81 35.95 24.67 -79.73
C VAL A 81 35.14 23.41 -79.45
N GLN A 82 35.42 22.29 -80.12
CA GLN A 82 34.76 21.01 -79.83
C GLN A 82 34.95 20.57 -78.37
N LYS A 83 36.19 20.68 -77.83
CA LYS A 83 36.47 20.35 -76.42
C LYS A 83 35.72 21.25 -75.43
N ILE A 84 35.52 22.53 -75.77
CA ILE A 84 34.73 23.45 -74.96
C ILE A 84 33.25 23.06 -75.01
N ASN A 85 32.73 22.70 -76.18
CA ASN A 85 31.32 22.33 -76.34
C ASN A 85 30.94 21.13 -75.47
N VAL A 86 31.75 20.06 -75.51
CA VAL A 86 31.55 18.87 -74.66
C VAL A 86 31.59 19.22 -73.17
N ARG A 87 32.45 20.17 -72.77
CA ARG A 87 32.54 20.62 -71.38
C ARG A 87 31.31 21.44 -70.96
N CYS A 88 30.81 22.30 -71.84
CA CYS A 88 29.57 23.05 -71.63
C CYS A 88 28.37 22.11 -71.46
N GLU A 89 28.21 21.12 -72.34
CA GLU A 89 27.15 20.10 -72.25
C GLU A 89 27.20 19.36 -70.91
N LYS A 90 28.41 18.98 -70.46
CA LYS A 90 28.59 18.35 -69.15
C LYS A 90 28.16 19.27 -67.99
N SER A 91 28.60 20.53 -68.00
CA SER A 91 28.22 21.50 -66.96
C SER A 91 26.72 21.79 -66.95
N GLU A 92 26.06 21.84 -68.11
CA GLU A 92 24.60 21.99 -68.20
C GLU A 92 23.84 20.80 -67.58
N SER A 93 24.38 19.58 -67.75
CA SER A 93 23.84 18.38 -67.11
C SER A 93 23.96 18.44 -65.58
N GLU A 94 25.13 18.83 -65.06
CA GLU A 94 25.38 18.97 -63.62
C GLU A 94 24.49 20.06 -62.99
N ILE A 95 24.34 21.22 -63.65
CA ILE A 95 23.44 22.30 -63.21
C ILE A 95 22.00 21.79 -63.14
N SER A 96 21.57 21.00 -64.11
CA SER A 96 20.23 20.42 -64.13
C SER A 96 20.00 19.47 -62.95
N GLN A 97 20.99 18.62 -62.63
CA GLN A 97 20.94 17.74 -61.47
C GLN A 97 20.87 18.51 -60.15
N ILE A 98 21.70 19.54 -59.97
CA ILE A 98 21.71 20.39 -58.78
C ILE A 98 20.36 21.09 -58.60
N LYS A 99 19.76 21.57 -59.70
CA LYS A 99 18.44 22.22 -59.67
C LYS A 99 17.35 21.27 -59.17
N THR A 100 17.38 20.02 -59.62
CA THR A 100 16.46 18.98 -59.13
C THR A 100 16.68 18.68 -57.65
N GLN A 101 17.94 18.53 -57.21
CA GLN A 101 18.27 18.30 -55.81
C GLN A 101 17.84 19.47 -54.91
N HIS A 102 18.05 20.71 -55.35
CA HIS A 102 17.62 21.91 -54.63
C HIS A 102 16.10 21.96 -54.46
N GLY A 103 15.34 21.62 -55.51
CA GLY A 103 13.89 21.52 -55.42
C GLY A 103 13.40 20.44 -54.45
N ASN A 104 14.14 19.33 -54.31
CA ASN A 104 13.82 18.29 -53.33
C ASN A 104 14.13 18.74 -51.89
N LEU A 105 15.26 19.41 -51.67
CA LEU A 105 15.62 19.97 -50.36
C LEU A 105 14.60 21.04 -49.91
N ASP A 106 14.15 21.91 -50.81
CA ASP A 106 13.13 22.92 -50.51
C ASP A 106 11.82 22.28 -50.03
N LYS A 107 11.39 21.18 -50.66
CA LYS A 107 10.22 20.41 -50.20
C LYS A 107 10.43 19.81 -48.81
N GLN A 108 11.61 19.25 -48.53
CA GLN A 108 11.93 18.70 -47.21
C GLN A 108 11.91 19.77 -46.12
N VAL A 109 12.49 20.94 -46.39
CA VAL A 109 12.49 22.09 -45.46
C VAL A 109 11.08 22.56 -45.16
N LYS A 110 10.21 22.65 -46.17
CA LYS A 110 8.79 23.00 -45.98
C LYS A 110 8.06 21.99 -45.11
N ASN A 111 8.29 20.70 -45.31
CA ASN A 111 7.69 19.65 -44.48
C ASN A 111 8.18 19.72 -43.03
N LEU A 112 9.49 19.93 -42.81
CA LEU A 112 10.03 20.13 -41.47
C LEU A 112 9.43 21.34 -40.77
N HIS A 113 9.20 22.44 -41.50
CA HIS A 113 8.57 23.63 -40.95
C HIS A 113 7.12 23.37 -40.49
N ILE A 114 6.35 22.62 -41.28
CA ILE A 114 4.98 22.22 -40.91
C ILE A 114 5.00 21.35 -39.65
N ASN A 115 5.86 20.33 -39.61
CA ASN A 115 5.98 19.45 -38.45
C ASN A 115 6.40 20.21 -37.18
N ASN A 116 7.32 21.16 -37.30
CA ASN A 116 7.77 21.96 -36.16
C ASN A 116 6.64 22.84 -35.62
N LYS A 117 5.83 23.43 -36.51
CA LYS A 117 4.63 24.19 -36.13
C LYS A 117 3.62 23.32 -35.39
N GLU A 118 3.39 22.10 -35.84
CA GLU A 118 2.50 21.14 -35.18
C GLU A 118 3.01 20.75 -33.78
N VAL A 119 4.31 20.44 -33.66
CA VAL A 119 4.94 20.13 -32.37
C VAL A 119 4.79 21.30 -31.39
N ASN A 120 5.00 22.55 -31.83
CA ASN A 120 4.83 23.72 -30.97
C ASN A 120 3.39 23.89 -30.48
N ASN A 121 2.40 23.63 -31.33
CA ASN A 121 0.99 23.69 -30.91
C ASN A 121 0.69 22.63 -29.83
N ASN A 122 1.21 21.41 -30.00
CA ASN A 122 1.05 20.34 -29.02
C ASN A 122 1.72 20.68 -27.69
N LEU A 123 2.92 21.28 -27.73
CA LEU A 123 3.63 21.74 -26.54
C LEU A 123 2.84 22.81 -25.79
N GLN A 124 2.21 23.75 -26.50
CA GLN A 124 1.36 24.77 -25.88
C GLN A 124 0.15 24.13 -25.19
N SER A 125 -0.53 23.19 -25.86
CA SER A 125 -1.69 22.49 -25.27
C SER A 125 -1.31 21.69 -24.01
N ILE A 126 -0.14 21.06 -23.99
CA ILE A 126 0.37 20.36 -22.80
C ILE A 126 0.67 21.36 -21.67
N SER A 127 1.25 22.52 -22.00
CA SER A 127 1.53 23.57 -21.01
C SER A 127 0.23 24.04 -20.35
N ASP A 128 -0.79 24.36 -21.14
CA ASP A 128 -2.08 24.84 -20.63
C ASP A 128 -2.76 23.78 -19.75
N PHE A 129 -2.68 22.51 -20.13
CA PHE A 129 -3.18 21.40 -19.31
C PHE A 129 -2.43 21.26 -17.99
N MET A 130 -1.10 21.40 -18.00
CA MET A 130 -0.28 21.32 -16.79
C MET A 130 -0.58 22.45 -15.80
N ASP A 131 -0.89 23.64 -16.31
CA ASP A 131 -1.29 24.77 -15.47
C ASP A 131 -2.66 24.51 -14.81
N ASP A 132 -3.67 24.02 -15.55
CA ASP A 132 -4.96 23.63 -14.99
C ASP A 132 -4.81 22.48 -13.96
N PHE A 133 -3.99 21.48 -14.29
CA PHE A 133 -3.72 20.37 -13.38
C PHE A 133 -3.10 20.85 -12.06
N LYS A 134 -2.15 21.79 -12.13
CA LYS A 134 -1.50 22.38 -10.95
C LYS A 134 -2.50 23.10 -10.05
N VAL A 135 -3.40 23.90 -10.62
CA VAL A 135 -4.46 24.58 -9.85
C VAL A 135 -5.38 23.57 -9.16
N LYS A 136 -5.82 22.52 -9.86
CA LYS A 136 -6.64 21.46 -9.27
C LYS A 136 -5.91 20.70 -8.16
N HIS A 137 -4.63 20.41 -8.37
CA HIS A 137 -3.80 19.76 -7.36
C HIS A 137 -3.70 20.60 -6.08
N ASP A 138 -3.44 21.91 -6.21
CA ASP A 138 -3.33 22.82 -5.07
C ASP A 138 -4.65 22.93 -4.28
N ASN A 139 -5.79 22.93 -4.97
CA ASN A 139 -7.10 22.91 -4.33
C ASN A 139 -7.34 21.60 -3.57
N ASN A 140 -7.06 20.45 -4.19
CA ASN A 140 -7.17 19.15 -3.54
C ASN A 140 -6.26 19.06 -2.30
N VAL A 141 -5.05 19.62 -2.35
CA VAL A 141 -4.14 19.69 -1.19
C VAL A 141 -4.75 20.52 -0.06
N LYS A 142 -5.45 21.62 -0.34
CA LYS A 142 -6.16 22.41 0.67
C LYS A 142 -7.33 21.62 1.28
N ASP A 143 -8.13 20.96 0.45
CA ASP A 143 -9.27 20.16 0.91
C ASP A 143 -8.82 19.01 1.82
N VAL A 144 -7.76 18.29 1.43
CA VAL A 144 -7.18 17.22 2.25
C VAL A 144 -6.68 17.74 3.60
N LYS A 145 -6.04 18.92 3.64
CA LYS A 145 -5.63 19.55 4.91
C LYS A 145 -6.82 19.90 5.79
N GLN A 146 -7.89 20.45 5.19
CA GLN A 146 -9.11 20.79 5.92
C GLN A 146 -9.77 19.54 6.48
N ILE A 147 -9.96 18.49 5.67
CA ILE A 147 -10.52 17.20 6.11
C ILE A 147 -9.70 16.63 7.26
N ARG A 148 -8.37 16.63 7.15
CA ARG A 148 -7.48 16.15 8.22
C ARG A 148 -7.71 16.89 9.54
N SER A 149 -7.87 18.22 9.48
CA SER A 149 -8.14 19.02 10.69
C SER A 149 -9.50 18.69 11.32
N SER A 150 -10.54 18.50 10.50
CA SER A 150 -11.87 18.11 10.98
C SER A 150 -11.87 16.72 11.60
N VAL A 151 -11.21 15.75 10.96
CA VAL A 151 -11.06 14.38 11.50
C VAL A 151 -10.34 14.39 12.85
N SER A 152 -9.28 15.19 13.00
CA SER A 152 -8.58 15.30 14.27
C SER A 152 -9.44 15.88 15.39
N ARG A 153 -10.33 16.83 15.09
CA ARG A 153 -11.28 17.38 16.08
C ARG A 153 -12.28 16.32 16.52
N VAL A 154 -12.92 15.65 15.55
CA VAL A 154 -13.90 14.59 15.83
C VAL A 154 -13.29 13.44 16.63
N ALA A 155 -12.04 13.06 16.32
CA ALA A 155 -11.34 12.00 17.06
C ALA A 155 -11.15 12.37 18.54
N ASN A 156 -10.78 13.62 18.84
CA ASN A 156 -10.61 14.09 20.20
C ASN A 156 -11.95 14.17 20.94
N ASP A 157 -12.98 14.76 20.30
CA ASP A 157 -14.32 14.88 20.89
C ASP A 157 -14.92 13.50 21.23
N LEU A 158 -14.68 12.50 20.37
CA LEU A 158 -15.10 11.12 20.61
C LEU A 158 -14.35 10.47 21.78
N ASP A 159 -13.05 10.73 21.93
CA ASP A 159 -12.27 10.20 23.05
C ASP A 159 -12.77 10.81 24.37
N ASP A 160 -12.93 12.13 24.42
CA ASP A 160 -13.47 12.85 25.59
C ASP A 160 -14.85 12.29 25.97
N ARG A 161 -15.77 12.16 25.02
CA ARG A 161 -17.11 11.62 25.30
C ARG A 161 -17.07 10.15 25.73
N THR A 162 -16.13 9.36 25.20
CA THR A 162 -15.96 7.96 25.60
C THR A 162 -15.45 7.84 27.03
N THR A 163 -14.52 8.72 27.45
CA THR A 163 -14.04 8.74 28.84
C THR A 163 -15.13 9.15 29.82
N GLU A 164 -15.95 10.14 29.47
CA GLU A 164 -17.06 10.61 30.28
C GLU A 164 -18.13 9.52 30.46
N LEU A 165 -18.58 8.89 29.36
CA LEU A 165 -19.55 7.79 29.42
C LEU A 165 -19.04 6.59 30.24
N ARG A 166 -17.75 6.27 30.15
CA ARG A 166 -17.15 5.21 30.99
C ARG A 166 -17.22 5.55 32.47
N SER A 167 -17.00 6.82 32.83
CA SER A 167 -17.10 7.30 34.21
C SER A 167 -18.54 7.23 34.71
N GLU A 168 -19.50 7.71 33.92
CA GLU A 168 -20.94 7.66 34.23
C GLU A 168 -21.43 6.22 34.43
N ILE A 169 -21.10 5.31 33.51
CA ILE A 169 -21.47 3.89 33.60
C ILE A 169 -20.88 3.26 34.86
N LYS A 170 -19.61 3.56 35.18
CA LYS A 170 -18.95 3.02 36.37
C LYS A 170 -19.68 3.47 37.64
N SER A 171 -20.02 4.75 37.74
CA SER A 171 -20.72 5.33 38.89
C SER A 171 -22.14 4.76 39.04
N ALA A 172 -22.89 4.67 37.94
CA ALA A 172 -24.22 4.08 37.94
C ALA A 172 -24.20 2.59 38.31
N LEU A 173 -23.19 1.84 37.83
CA LEU A 173 -23.03 0.42 38.15
C LEU A 173 -22.67 0.20 39.63
N SER A 174 -21.83 1.05 40.23
CA SER A 174 -21.57 0.97 41.67
C SER A 174 -22.83 1.26 42.48
N GLY A 175 -23.56 2.34 42.15
CA GLY A 175 -24.80 2.67 42.86
C GLY A 175 -25.85 1.57 42.78
N ALA A 176 -26.08 1.02 41.58
CA ALA A 176 -27.04 -0.08 41.39
C ALA A 176 -26.64 -1.36 42.14
N ARG A 177 -25.34 -1.65 42.25
CA ARG A 177 -24.84 -2.80 43.03
C ARG A 177 -25.07 -2.62 44.52
N GLU A 178 -24.79 -1.42 45.04
CA GLU A 178 -25.04 -1.09 46.45
C GLU A 178 -26.53 -1.18 46.79
N GLU A 179 -27.40 -0.61 45.97
CA GLU A 179 -28.85 -0.72 46.14
C GLU A 179 -29.34 -2.17 46.08
N HIS A 180 -28.82 -2.97 45.13
CA HIS A 180 -29.18 -4.37 45.01
C HIS A 180 -28.75 -5.19 46.24
N GLU A 181 -27.55 -4.93 46.76
CA GLU A 181 -27.08 -5.57 47.99
C GLU A 181 -27.92 -5.17 49.20
N GLU A 182 -28.25 -3.88 49.32
CA GLU A 182 -29.10 -3.38 50.40
C GLU A 182 -30.51 -4.01 50.36
N LEU A 183 -31.12 -4.06 49.16
CA LEU A 183 -32.42 -4.70 48.95
C LEU A 183 -32.36 -6.19 49.25
N ARG A 184 -31.33 -6.89 48.78
CA ARG A 184 -31.13 -8.31 49.07
C ARG A 184 -31.05 -8.56 50.58
N ASN A 185 -30.27 -7.75 51.30
CA ASN A 185 -30.14 -7.86 52.75
C ASN A 185 -31.47 -7.56 53.48
N LYS A 186 -32.22 -6.54 53.03
CA LYS A 186 -33.57 -6.25 53.55
C LYS A 186 -34.54 -7.40 53.32
N VAL A 187 -34.52 -8.04 52.14
CA VAL A 187 -35.36 -9.21 51.83
C VAL A 187 -35.02 -10.38 52.75
N ILE A 188 -33.73 -10.68 52.95
CA ILE A 188 -33.29 -11.76 53.86
C ILE A 188 -33.74 -11.48 55.30
N ASP A 189 -33.58 -10.24 55.79
CA ASP A 189 -34.00 -9.87 57.15
C ASP A 189 -35.53 -9.97 57.32
N LEU A 190 -36.31 -9.50 56.35
CA LEU A 190 -37.77 -9.64 56.36
C LEU A 190 -38.21 -11.11 56.38
N GLN A 191 -37.59 -11.96 55.56
CA GLN A 191 -37.87 -13.39 55.55
C GLN A 191 -37.49 -14.04 56.89
N CYS A 192 -36.34 -13.70 57.47
CA CYS A 192 -35.93 -14.17 58.80
C CYS A 192 -36.95 -13.77 59.88
N ARG A 193 -37.45 -12.53 59.88
CA ARG A 193 -38.46 -12.05 60.82
C ARG A 193 -39.80 -12.78 60.64
N SER A 194 -40.21 -12.97 59.39
CA SER A 194 -41.47 -13.66 59.04
C SER A 194 -41.47 -15.12 59.47
N MET A 195 -40.33 -15.82 59.27
CA MET A 195 -40.16 -17.24 59.56
C MET A 195 -39.67 -17.54 60.99
N LYS A 196 -39.37 -16.52 61.82
CA LYS A 196 -38.78 -16.66 63.16
C LYS A 196 -39.53 -17.65 64.07
N ASN A 197 -40.85 -17.67 63.97
CA ASN A 197 -41.69 -18.52 64.82
C ASN A 197 -42.15 -19.81 64.12
N ASN A 198 -41.43 -20.24 63.09
CA ASN A 198 -41.77 -21.43 62.34
C ASN A 198 -40.84 -22.58 62.70
N LEU A 199 -41.41 -23.76 62.94
CA LEU A 199 -40.66 -25.01 63.02
C LEU A 199 -40.97 -25.91 61.83
N VAL A 200 -39.93 -26.59 61.36
CA VAL A 200 -39.96 -27.58 60.30
C VAL A 200 -39.88 -28.96 60.92
N PHE A 201 -40.93 -29.76 60.73
CA PHE A 201 -41.04 -31.14 61.16
C PHE A 201 -40.76 -32.06 59.98
N THR A 202 -39.80 -32.97 60.14
CA THR A 202 -39.35 -33.92 59.11
C THR A 202 -39.56 -35.35 59.60
N GLY A 203 -39.79 -36.29 58.67
CA GLY A 203 -39.91 -37.72 58.97
C GLY A 203 -41.31 -38.18 59.40
N ILE A 204 -42.29 -37.27 59.48
CA ILE A 204 -43.69 -37.60 59.76
C ILE A 204 -44.34 -38.14 58.49
N GLN A 205 -44.91 -39.35 58.53
CA GLN A 205 -45.54 -39.97 57.36
C GLN A 205 -46.73 -39.15 56.85
N GLU A 206 -46.91 -39.13 55.53
CA GLU A 206 -48.03 -38.45 54.87
C GLU A 206 -49.21 -39.40 54.77
N THR A 207 -50.41 -38.89 55.06
CA THR A 207 -51.67 -39.59 54.80
C THR A 207 -52.53 -38.77 53.85
N GLU A 208 -53.38 -39.46 53.09
CA GLU A 208 -54.31 -38.80 52.17
C GLU A 208 -55.32 -37.97 52.99
N HIS A 209 -55.50 -36.71 52.61
CA HIS A 209 -56.37 -35.74 53.32
C HIS A 209 -56.02 -35.50 54.80
N GLU A 210 -54.74 -35.54 55.16
CA GLU A 210 -54.32 -35.30 56.54
C GLU A 210 -54.65 -33.89 57.05
N ASN A 211 -55.05 -33.80 58.32
CA ASN A 211 -55.07 -32.53 59.04
C ASN A 211 -53.66 -32.28 59.62
N THR A 212 -52.86 -31.49 58.91
CA THR A 212 -51.47 -31.22 59.30
C THR A 212 -51.32 -30.58 60.68
N GLU A 213 -52.28 -29.77 61.10
CA GLU A 213 -52.26 -29.17 62.44
C GLU A 213 -52.44 -30.22 63.53
N GLN A 214 -53.44 -31.10 63.38
CA GLN A 214 -53.68 -32.17 64.34
C GLN A 214 -52.51 -33.17 64.37
N VAL A 215 -51.93 -33.49 63.20
CA VAL A 215 -50.73 -34.34 63.10
C VAL A 215 -49.56 -33.76 63.90
N VAL A 216 -49.32 -32.45 63.82
CA VAL A 216 -48.27 -31.78 64.60
C VAL A 216 -48.60 -31.76 66.10
N LYS A 217 -49.84 -31.48 66.49
CA LYS A 217 -50.26 -31.50 67.91
C LYS A 217 -50.11 -32.89 68.52
N ASP A 218 -50.55 -33.93 67.81
CA ASP A 218 -50.40 -35.32 68.23
C ASP A 218 -48.93 -35.73 68.34
N PHE A 219 -48.10 -35.31 67.36
CA PHE A 219 -46.67 -35.54 67.39
C PHE A 219 -46.03 -34.90 68.63
N ILE A 220 -46.35 -33.63 68.93
CA ILE A 220 -45.81 -32.93 70.10
C ILE A 220 -46.22 -33.63 71.41
N ARG A 221 -47.47 -34.08 71.53
CA ARG A 221 -47.94 -34.80 72.72
C ARG A 221 -47.27 -36.17 72.86
N LYS A 222 -47.21 -36.96 71.79
CA LYS A 222 -46.71 -38.36 71.82
C LYS A 222 -45.20 -38.46 71.87
N GLU A 223 -44.49 -37.69 71.05
CA GLU A 223 -43.05 -37.83 70.86
C GLU A 223 -42.24 -36.89 71.76
N LEU A 224 -42.79 -35.71 72.07
CA LEU A 224 -42.13 -34.70 72.92
C LEU A 224 -42.70 -34.62 74.34
N HIS A 225 -43.79 -35.33 74.64
CA HIS A 225 -44.44 -35.40 75.95
C HIS A 225 -44.90 -34.03 76.49
N ILE A 226 -45.32 -33.14 75.59
CA ILE A 226 -45.89 -31.84 75.97
C ILE A 226 -47.42 -31.95 75.87
N SER A 227 -48.09 -32.03 77.01
CA SER A 227 -49.54 -32.23 77.08
C SER A 227 -50.37 -30.93 77.01
N ASP A 228 -49.70 -29.79 77.18
CA ASP A 228 -50.32 -28.46 77.19
C ASP A 228 -50.93 -28.08 75.83
N TRP A 229 -51.95 -27.22 75.88
CA TRP A 229 -52.51 -26.61 74.68
C TRP A 229 -51.49 -25.69 74.01
N ILE A 230 -51.19 -25.94 72.74
CA ILE A 230 -50.32 -25.11 71.90
C ILE A 230 -51.14 -24.54 70.75
N GLU A 231 -51.15 -23.22 70.65
CA GLU A 231 -51.79 -22.50 69.56
C GLU A 231 -50.85 -22.40 68.35
N LEU A 232 -51.30 -22.95 67.22
CA LEU A 232 -50.58 -22.91 65.94
C LEU A 232 -51.32 -21.96 65.00
N GLY A 233 -50.56 -21.20 64.22
CA GLY A 233 -51.07 -20.47 63.06
C GLY A 233 -51.12 -21.40 61.85
N ASN A 234 -50.65 -20.91 60.70
CA ASN A 234 -50.61 -21.71 59.48
C ASN A 234 -49.70 -22.95 59.65
N VAL A 235 -50.27 -24.13 59.42
CA VAL A 235 -49.57 -25.41 59.38
C VAL A 235 -49.83 -26.06 58.03
N HIS A 236 -48.78 -26.42 57.30
CA HIS A 236 -48.92 -27.06 56.00
C HIS A 236 -47.66 -27.85 55.62
N ARG A 237 -47.80 -28.84 54.73
CA ARG A 237 -46.67 -29.50 54.07
C ARG A 237 -46.05 -28.55 53.05
N PHE A 238 -44.73 -28.53 52.94
CA PHE A 238 -44.02 -27.75 51.91
C PHE A 238 -42.96 -28.60 51.19
N GLY A 239 -42.57 -28.15 49.99
CA GLY A 239 -41.70 -28.91 49.08
C GLY A 239 -42.47 -29.54 47.91
N SER A 240 -41.77 -29.81 46.81
CA SER A 240 -42.36 -30.29 45.55
C SER A 240 -43.10 -31.62 45.77
N GLY A 241 -44.43 -31.59 45.55
CA GLY A 241 -45.29 -32.75 45.62
C GLY A 241 -45.55 -33.34 44.24
N ALA A 242 -45.19 -34.62 44.06
CA ALA A 242 -45.80 -35.59 43.15
C ALA A 242 -44.94 -36.85 43.22
N ARG A 243 -45.38 -37.87 43.98
CA ARG A 243 -44.71 -39.17 44.17
C ARG A 243 -43.34 -39.08 44.87
N ALA A 244 -43.32 -39.38 46.17
CA ALA A 244 -42.16 -39.99 46.83
C ALA A 244 -40.81 -39.37 46.43
N GLY A 245 -40.59 -38.08 46.70
CA GLY A 245 -39.49 -37.27 46.15
C GLY A 245 -38.18 -38.05 46.00
N LYS A 246 -37.88 -38.51 44.77
CA LYS A 246 -36.70 -39.29 44.34
C LYS A 246 -36.25 -40.49 45.22
N ARG A 247 -36.85 -40.73 46.40
CA ARG A 247 -36.36 -41.59 47.51
C ARG A 247 -37.45 -42.02 48.53
N GLY A 248 -38.73 -41.73 48.31
CA GLY A 248 -39.79 -42.18 49.25
C GLY A 248 -39.82 -41.50 50.63
N ARG A 249 -39.21 -40.32 50.78
CA ARG A 249 -39.23 -39.58 52.06
C ARG A 249 -40.46 -38.68 52.13
N PRO A 250 -41.14 -38.60 53.29
CA PRO A 250 -42.28 -37.70 53.45
C PRO A 250 -41.84 -36.22 53.44
N ARG A 251 -42.68 -35.36 52.86
CA ARG A 251 -42.51 -33.91 52.81
C ARG A 251 -42.51 -33.31 54.21
N PRO A 252 -41.66 -32.32 54.48
CA PRO A 252 -41.68 -31.64 55.77
C PRO A 252 -42.99 -30.87 55.98
N ILE A 253 -43.41 -30.77 57.25
CA ILE A 253 -44.48 -29.87 57.68
C ILE A 253 -43.83 -28.62 58.25
N VAL A 254 -44.27 -27.43 57.82
CA VAL A 254 -43.97 -26.20 58.53
C VAL A 254 -45.15 -25.83 59.42
N ALA A 255 -44.89 -25.49 60.67
CA ALA A 255 -45.90 -25.02 61.60
C ALA A 255 -45.46 -23.67 62.19
N ARG A 256 -46.32 -22.66 62.05
CA ARG A 256 -46.14 -21.36 62.72
C ARG A 256 -46.66 -21.44 64.14
N PHE A 257 -45.81 -21.12 65.11
CA PHE A 257 -46.20 -20.99 66.51
C PHE A 257 -46.67 -19.56 66.78
N ILE A 258 -47.81 -19.40 67.44
CA ILE A 258 -48.29 -18.07 67.83
C ILE A 258 -47.42 -17.49 68.94
N PHE A 259 -47.06 -18.31 69.93
CA PHE A 259 -46.23 -17.89 71.05
C PHE A 259 -44.83 -18.48 70.99
N TYR A 260 -43.81 -17.62 71.11
CA TYR A 260 -42.41 -18.05 71.12
C TYR A 260 -42.08 -19.01 72.29
N LYS A 261 -42.76 -18.86 73.45
CA LYS A 261 -42.59 -19.76 74.60
C LYS A 261 -42.89 -21.23 74.24
N ASP A 262 -43.89 -21.45 73.39
CA ASP A 262 -44.28 -22.80 72.96
C ASP A 262 -43.27 -23.37 71.98
N LEU A 263 -42.80 -22.55 71.05
CA LEU A 263 -41.72 -22.91 70.14
C LEU A 263 -40.44 -23.29 70.91
N ALA A 264 -40.03 -22.47 71.88
CA ALA A 264 -38.84 -22.72 72.69
C ALA A 264 -38.97 -24.01 73.51
N ARG A 265 -40.16 -24.27 74.06
CA ARG A 265 -40.48 -25.49 74.80
C ARG A 265 -40.47 -26.73 73.91
N VAL A 266 -40.96 -26.63 72.68
CA VAL A 266 -40.87 -27.72 71.69
C VAL A 266 -39.40 -27.99 71.36
N LEU A 267 -38.62 -26.95 71.07
CA LEU A 267 -37.18 -27.09 70.77
C LEU A 267 -36.40 -27.69 71.93
N SER A 268 -36.66 -27.30 73.18
CA SER A 268 -35.95 -27.82 74.34
C SER A 268 -36.22 -29.30 74.62
N ASN A 269 -37.32 -29.87 74.11
CA ASN A 269 -37.65 -31.29 74.25
C ASN A 269 -37.21 -32.16 73.05
N THR A 270 -36.63 -31.56 72.00
CA THR A 270 -36.20 -32.30 70.79
C THR A 270 -35.12 -33.34 71.04
N TYR A 271 -34.37 -33.27 72.15
CA TYR A 271 -33.41 -34.32 72.53
C TYR A 271 -34.06 -35.71 72.66
N ARG A 272 -35.37 -35.77 72.94
CA ARG A 272 -36.17 -37.01 73.03
C ARG A 272 -36.34 -37.71 71.67
N LEU A 273 -36.10 -36.98 70.57
CA LEU A 273 -36.14 -37.52 69.21
C LEU A 273 -34.82 -38.19 68.80
N LYS A 274 -33.78 -38.16 69.64
CA LYS A 274 -32.49 -38.78 69.33
C LYS A 274 -32.66 -40.29 69.09
N GLY A 275 -32.26 -40.75 67.91
CA GLY A 275 -32.41 -42.15 67.48
C GLY A 275 -33.74 -42.47 66.77
N LYS A 276 -34.68 -41.52 66.72
CA LYS A 276 -35.94 -41.65 65.97
C LYS A 276 -35.78 -41.09 64.54
N PRO A 277 -36.66 -41.44 63.58
CA PRO A 277 -36.59 -40.94 62.21
C PRO A 277 -37.07 -39.48 62.05
N PHE A 278 -37.39 -38.80 63.15
CA PHE A 278 -37.98 -37.47 63.15
C PHE A 278 -36.93 -36.38 63.38
N GLY A 279 -37.15 -35.22 62.76
CA GLY A 279 -36.35 -34.02 63.01
C GLY A 279 -37.23 -32.79 63.16
N VAL A 280 -36.88 -31.92 64.11
CA VAL A 280 -37.57 -30.65 64.36
C VAL A 280 -36.52 -29.55 64.37
N ASN A 281 -36.60 -28.63 63.42
CA ASN A 281 -35.63 -27.54 63.25
C ASN A 281 -36.35 -26.21 63.06
N GLN A 282 -35.68 -25.10 63.37
CA GLN A 282 -36.17 -23.77 62.97
C GLN A 282 -36.14 -23.62 61.45
N GLN A 283 -37.10 -22.90 60.90
CA GLN A 283 -37.10 -22.53 59.48
C GLN A 283 -36.17 -21.34 59.24
N PHE A 284 -35.37 -21.40 58.18
CA PHE A 284 -34.56 -20.29 57.71
C PHE A 284 -34.79 -20.04 56.21
N PRO A 285 -34.54 -18.81 55.72
CA PRO A 285 -34.47 -18.53 54.29
C PRO A 285 -33.41 -19.39 53.59
N ASP A 286 -33.56 -19.58 52.28
CA ASP A 286 -32.68 -20.45 51.50
C ASP A 286 -31.22 -20.00 51.53
N GLU A 287 -30.95 -18.70 51.48
CA GLU A 287 -29.60 -18.11 51.57
C GLU A 287 -28.94 -18.49 52.91
N ILE A 288 -29.69 -18.40 54.01
CA ILE A 288 -29.21 -18.74 55.35
C ILE A 288 -29.02 -20.25 55.48
N GLU A 289 -29.93 -21.07 54.94
CA GLU A 289 -29.76 -22.53 54.89
C GLU A 289 -28.53 -22.94 54.10
N GLN A 290 -28.23 -22.27 52.98
CA GLN A 290 -27.03 -22.51 52.19
C GLN A 290 -25.75 -22.16 52.98
N ALA A 291 -25.73 -21.00 53.65
CA ALA A 291 -24.62 -20.62 54.52
C ALA A 291 -24.45 -21.60 55.70
N ARG A 292 -25.54 -22.07 56.31
CA ARG A 292 -25.46 -23.09 57.37
C ARG A 292 -24.92 -24.42 56.85
N LYS A 293 -25.30 -24.81 55.63
CA LYS A 293 -24.83 -26.05 54.99
C LYS A 293 -23.32 -26.05 54.77
N SER A 294 -22.74 -24.93 54.34
CA SER A 294 -21.27 -24.82 54.21
C SER A 294 -20.57 -24.85 55.56
N LEU A 295 -21.21 -24.39 56.65
CA LEU A 295 -20.64 -24.39 57.99
C LEU A 295 -20.73 -25.73 58.73
N TYR A 296 -21.61 -26.66 58.33
CA TYR A 296 -21.77 -27.94 59.05
C TYR A 296 -20.52 -28.83 59.09
N PRO A 297 -19.75 -29.03 58.00
CA PRO A 297 -18.51 -29.80 58.03
C PRO A 297 -17.50 -29.21 59.02
N LEU A 298 -17.35 -27.89 58.99
CA LEU A 298 -16.46 -27.16 59.86
C LEU A 298 -16.89 -27.24 61.33
N MET A 299 -18.17 -27.06 61.61
CA MET A 299 -18.73 -27.20 62.97
C MET A 299 -18.47 -28.61 63.53
N LYS A 300 -18.57 -29.66 62.69
CA LYS A 300 -18.24 -31.03 63.10
C LYS A 300 -16.76 -31.21 63.41
N LYS A 301 -15.88 -30.63 62.58
CA LYS A 301 -14.43 -30.64 62.78
C LYS A 301 -14.05 -29.98 64.11
N LYS A 302 -14.46 -28.74 64.34
CA LYS A 302 -14.15 -27.98 65.56
C LYS A 302 -14.73 -28.63 66.83
N ARG A 303 -15.90 -29.28 66.73
CA ARG A 303 -16.44 -30.07 67.84
C ARG A 303 -15.62 -31.32 68.13
N ALA A 304 -15.04 -31.97 67.11
CA ALA A 304 -14.15 -33.11 67.29
C ALA A 304 -12.80 -32.69 67.92
N GLU A 305 -12.37 -31.45 67.67
CA GLU A 305 -11.20 -30.82 68.31
C GLU A 305 -11.46 -30.41 69.77
N GLY A 306 -12.67 -30.58 70.30
CA GLY A 306 -13.03 -30.26 71.68
C GLY A 306 -13.52 -28.83 71.92
N CYS A 307 -13.56 -27.98 70.89
CA CYS A 307 -14.05 -26.61 70.99
C CYS A 307 -15.58 -26.56 71.22
N GLN A 308 -16.03 -25.53 71.94
CA GLN A 308 -17.45 -25.22 72.08
C GLN A 308 -17.95 -24.50 70.84
N VAL A 309 -18.80 -25.17 70.06
CA VAL A 309 -19.34 -24.62 68.81
C VAL A 309 -20.82 -24.30 68.91
N LYS A 310 -21.21 -23.10 68.45
CA LYS A 310 -22.61 -22.64 68.41
C LYS A 310 -22.91 -21.97 67.08
N LEU A 311 -23.91 -22.45 66.36
CA LEU A 311 -24.37 -21.84 65.11
C LEU A 311 -25.62 -21.00 65.38
N VAL A 312 -25.55 -19.69 65.16
CA VAL A 312 -26.67 -18.75 65.34
C VAL A 312 -26.98 -18.11 63.99
N ARG A 313 -28.19 -18.33 63.47
CA ARG A 313 -28.56 -18.01 62.08
C ARG A 313 -27.57 -18.65 61.10
N ASP A 314 -26.72 -17.86 60.48
CA ASP A 314 -25.67 -18.16 59.51
C ASP A 314 -24.25 -17.95 60.08
N ILE A 315 -24.12 -17.59 61.36
CA ILE A 315 -22.84 -17.27 62.00
C ILE A 315 -22.40 -18.43 62.90
N LEU A 316 -21.21 -18.96 62.66
CA LEU A 316 -20.57 -19.97 63.51
C LEU A 316 -19.76 -19.27 64.61
N TYR A 317 -20.01 -19.64 65.86
CA TYR A 317 -19.21 -19.25 67.01
C TYR A 317 -18.39 -20.45 67.49
N VAL A 318 -17.11 -20.24 67.77
CA VAL A 318 -16.18 -21.23 68.33
C VAL A 318 -15.58 -20.62 69.59
N ASP A 319 -15.74 -21.31 70.73
CA ASP A 319 -15.31 -20.87 72.07
C ASP A 319 -15.80 -19.46 72.47
N GLY A 320 -16.95 -19.06 71.93
CA GLY A 320 -17.60 -17.78 72.20
C GLY A 320 -17.29 -16.68 71.18
N GLU A 321 -16.33 -16.87 70.29
CA GLU A 321 -15.95 -15.89 69.26
C GLU A 321 -16.51 -16.23 67.88
N ILE A 322 -16.73 -15.21 67.04
CA ILE A 322 -17.16 -15.41 65.66
C ILE A 322 -16.04 -16.08 64.88
N TYR A 323 -16.35 -17.21 64.27
CA TYR A 323 -15.42 -17.91 63.41
C TYR A 323 -15.29 -17.18 62.07
N ASN A 324 -14.12 -16.58 61.85
CA ASN A 324 -13.71 -16.02 60.56
C ASN A 324 -12.68 -16.96 59.93
N GLU A 325 -12.96 -17.47 58.72
CA GLU A 325 -12.04 -18.33 57.97
C GLU A 325 -10.68 -17.66 57.74
N GLU A 326 -10.66 -16.33 57.54
CA GLU A 326 -9.44 -15.56 57.25
C GLU A 326 -8.52 -15.35 58.47
N ARG A 327 -9.06 -15.32 59.70
CA ARG A 327 -8.24 -15.11 60.92
C ARG A 327 -7.58 -16.39 61.43
N ASN A 328 -8.26 -17.53 61.30
CA ASN A 328 -7.77 -18.80 61.87
C ASN A 328 -6.58 -19.42 61.10
N VAL A 329 -6.23 -18.88 59.92
CA VAL A 329 -5.00 -19.29 59.20
C VAL A 329 -3.73 -18.76 59.90
N GLU A 330 -3.81 -17.66 60.65
CA GLU A 330 -2.68 -17.08 61.37
C GLU A 330 -2.42 -17.76 62.72
N ASP A 331 -3.47 -18.21 63.42
CA ASP A 331 -3.37 -18.84 64.75
C ASP A 331 -2.86 -20.30 64.70
N ASP A 332 -3.13 -21.03 63.61
CA ASP A 332 -2.60 -22.39 63.36
C ASP A 332 -1.08 -22.37 63.06
N ILE A 333 -0.49 -21.22 62.71
CA ILE A 333 0.97 -21.05 62.51
C ILE A 333 1.66 -20.72 63.85
N ALA A 334 1.01 -19.96 64.74
CA ALA A 334 1.61 -19.51 65.99
C ALA A 334 1.76 -20.62 67.05
N THR A 335 0.84 -21.59 67.10
CA THR A 335 0.85 -22.67 68.09
C THR A 335 1.87 -23.79 67.81
N ASN A 336 2.42 -23.85 66.59
CA ASN A 336 3.40 -24.88 66.21
C ASN A 336 4.88 -24.46 66.42
N THR A 337 5.14 -23.31 67.07
CA THR A 337 6.51 -22.77 67.25
C THR A 337 6.98 -22.78 68.73
N GLN A 338 6.19 -23.29 69.68
CA GLN A 338 6.56 -23.34 71.10
C GLN A 338 6.46 -24.74 71.73
N THR A 339 6.99 -25.77 71.08
CA THR A 339 7.50 -26.95 71.81
C THR A 339 8.68 -27.55 71.06
N HIS A 340 9.90 -27.11 71.39
CA HIS A 340 11.11 -27.95 71.53
C HIS A 340 12.38 -27.10 71.53
N THR A 341 12.86 -26.73 72.72
CA THR A 341 14.28 -26.38 72.91
C THR A 341 14.81 -27.00 74.21
N LYS A 342 15.91 -27.76 74.05
CA LYS A 342 16.84 -28.37 75.05
C LYS A 342 16.39 -29.73 75.60
N MET A 343 17.11 -30.86 75.42
CA MET A 343 18.54 -31.08 75.68
C MET A 343 19.14 -32.31 74.97
N SER A 344 20.40 -32.15 74.53
CA SER A 344 21.53 -33.10 74.35
C SER A 344 21.33 -34.64 74.34
N HIS A 345 21.81 -35.33 73.29
CA HIS A 345 23.14 -36.00 73.23
C HIS A 345 23.30 -36.72 71.86
N THR A 346 24.42 -36.51 71.19
CA THR A 346 24.97 -37.34 70.09
C THR A 346 25.71 -38.57 70.71
N PRO A 347 26.19 -39.61 69.97
CA PRO A 347 26.53 -39.58 68.54
C PRO A 347 26.33 -40.87 67.69
N ASP A 348 26.53 -40.64 66.39
CA ASP A 348 27.22 -41.49 65.40
C ASP A 348 26.49 -42.70 64.76
N LYS A 349 26.25 -42.58 63.44
CA LYS A 349 26.93 -43.36 62.37
C LYS A 349 26.25 -43.16 61.00
N ASN A 350 26.97 -42.56 60.07
CA ASN A 350 26.84 -42.81 58.62
C ASN A 350 27.43 -44.20 58.31
N PRO A 351 27.15 -44.91 57.17
CA PRO A 351 27.11 -44.30 55.82
C PRO A 351 26.19 -44.94 54.73
N VAL A 352 25.84 -44.11 53.73
CA VAL A 352 25.97 -44.34 52.25
C VAL A 352 25.22 -45.52 51.59
N GLN A 353 24.39 -45.21 50.58
CA GLN A 353 24.40 -45.67 49.15
C GLN A 353 23.02 -45.51 48.49
N LYS A 354 22.83 -44.59 47.53
CA LYS A 354 23.01 -44.68 46.06
C LYS A 354 21.71 -45.03 45.29
N ARG A 355 21.45 -44.16 44.28
CA ARG A 355 20.85 -44.40 42.93
C ARG A 355 19.31 -44.50 42.83
N LYS A 356 18.64 -43.52 42.20
CA LYS A 356 18.46 -43.19 40.74
C LYS A 356 17.25 -43.92 40.11
N ARG A 357 16.28 -43.15 39.61
CA ARG A 357 15.58 -43.22 38.28
C ARG A 357 14.38 -42.24 38.31
N THR A 358 14.43 -41.06 37.67
CA THR A 358 14.07 -40.75 36.26
C THR A 358 12.87 -41.50 35.71
N THR A 359 11.76 -40.80 35.42
CA THR A 359 11.29 -40.50 34.04
C THR A 359 10.13 -39.49 34.02
N THR A 360 10.11 -38.73 32.93
CA THR A 360 9.42 -37.47 32.57
C THR A 360 7.96 -37.59 32.12
N PRO A 361 7.26 -36.45 31.92
CA PRO A 361 5.80 -36.34 31.72
C PRO A 361 5.41 -36.29 30.24
N LYS A 362 4.10 -36.45 29.95
CA LYS A 362 3.52 -36.08 28.65
C LYS A 362 2.34 -35.13 28.82
N HIS A 363 2.53 -33.94 28.27
CA HIS A 363 1.52 -33.11 27.65
C HIS A 363 0.80 -33.89 26.54
N TYR A 364 -0.52 -33.73 26.45
CA TYR A 364 -1.17 -32.98 25.38
C TYR A 364 -2.42 -32.31 25.95
#